data_AF-A0A3D4FIA7-F1
#
_entry.id   AF-A0A3D4FIA7-F1
#
_cell.length_a   1.000
_cell.length_b   1.000
_cell.length_c   1.000
_cell.angle_alpha   90.00
_cell.angle_beta   90.00
_cell.angle_gamma   90.00
#
_symmetry.space_group_name_H-M   'P 1'
#
loop_
_entity.id
_entity.type
_entity.pdbx_description
1 polymer ?
#
loop_
_entity_poly.entity_id
_entity_poly.type
_entity_poly.pdbx_seq_one_letter_code
_entity_poly.pdbx_strand_id
1 'polypeptide(L)' 'MASTVRPVDVKSKTYTTKVGDTFPLISKKFTGNSDNWRELAEKNGFKGNFNLKPGTVIKL' A
#
# COMPACT_ATOMS: atom_id res chain seq x y z
N MET A 1 18.55 -29.60 -19.43
CA MET A 1 17.67 -29.77 -18.25
C MET A 1 17.32 -28.39 -17.75
N ALA A 2 16.06 -27.96 -17.91
CA ALA A 2 15.61 -26.61 -17.63
C ALA A 2 15.18 -26.48 -16.16
N SER A 3 15.88 -25.65 -15.39
CA SER A 3 15.44 -25.19 -14.07
C SER A 3 15.40 -23.67 -14.10
N THR A 4 14.38 -23.12 -14.75
CA THR A 4 14.02 -21.71 -14.53
C THR A 4 13.31 -21.67 -13.19
N VAL A 5 14.04 -21.21 -12.16
CA VAL A 5 13.42 -20.80 -10.91
C VAL A 5 12.37 -19.75 -11.26
N ARG A 6 11.08 -20.08 -11.06
CA ARG A 6 10.01 -19.09 -11.16
C ARG A 6 10.43 -17.95 -10.24
N PRO A 7 10.56 -16.70 -10.71
CA PRO A 7 10.84 -15.60 -9.80
C PRO A 7 9.76 -15.68 -8.73
N VAL A 8 10.17 -15.81 -7.47
CA VAL A 8 9.24 -15.74 -6.36
C VAL A 8 8.60 -14.36 -6.51
N ASP A 9 7.38 -14.33 -7.02
CA ASP A 9 6.60 -13.12 -7.16
C ASP A 9 6.41 -12.66 -5.72
N VAL A 10 7.31 -11.78 -5.28
CA VAL A 10 7.20 -11.03 -4.03
C VAL A 10 5.99 -10.16 -4.22
N LYS A 11 4.78 -10.77 -4.10
CA LYS A 11 3.50 -10.11 -4.27
C LYS A 11 3.52 -8.93 -3.34
N SER A 12 3.82 -7.77 -3.90
CA SER A 12 3.77 -6.50 -3.22
C SER A 12 2.34 -6.43 -2.72
N LYS A 13 2.15 -6.50 -1.40
CA LYS A 13 0.82 -6.49 -0.81
C LYS A 13 0.19 -5.18 -1.23
N THR A 14 -0.77 -5.26 -2.13
CA THR A 14 -1.53 -4.11 -2.60
C THR A 14 -2.87 -4.16 -1.91
N TYR A 15 -3.36 -2.99 -1.51
CA TYR A 15 -4.64 -2.84 -0.87
C TYR A 15 -5.50 -1.88 -1.67
N THR A 16 -6.70 -2.32 -2.02
CA THR A 16 -7.72 -1.45 -2.58
C THR A 16 -8.47 -0.79 -1.43
N THR A 17 -8.28 0.50 -1.32
CA THR A 17 -8.94 1.33 -0.31
C THR A 17 -10.45 1.36 -0.52
N LYS A 18 -11.20 1.38 0.58
CA LYS A 18 -12.66 1.43 0.54
C LYS A 18 -13.16 2.82 0.95
N VAL A 19 -14.46 3.05 0.79
CA VAL A 19 -15.10 4.30 1.22
C VAL A 19 -14.89 4.47 2.72
N GLY A 20 -14.28 5.59 3.12
CA GLY A 20 -13.97 5.90 4.52
C GLY A 20 -12.60 5.43 5.00
N ASP A 21 -11.83 4.69 4.18
CA ASP A 21 -10.43 4.40 4.50
C ASP A 21 -9.57 5.66 4.35
N THR A 22 -8.61 5.82 5.27
CA THR A 22 -7.60 6.88 5.23
C THR A 22 -6.21 6.27 5.39
N PHE A 23 -5.20 6.96 4.87
CA PHE A 23 -3.79 6.54 4.99
C PHE A 23 -3.39 6.07 6.40
N PRO A 24 -3.64 6.85 7.48
CA PRO A 24 -3.31 6.42 8.84
C PRO A 24 -4.05 5.15 9.30
N LEU A 25 -5.34 4.98 8.93
CA LEU A 25 -6.10 3.78 9.28
C LEU A 25 -5.56 2.54 8.56
N ILE A 26 -5.26 2.67 7.28
CA ILE A 26 -4.66 1.62 6.46
C ILE A 26 -3.28 1.27 6.99
N SER A 27 -2.38 2.24 7.17
CA SER A 27 -1.04 1.99 7.69
C SER A 27 -1.09 1.31 9.05
N LYS A 28 -1.98 1.74 9.95
CA LYS A 28 -2.18 1.05 11.23
C LYS A 28 -2.68 -0.38 11.06
N LYS A 29 -3.61 -0.60 10.12
CA LYS A 29 -4.22 -1.92 9.89
C LYS A 29 -3.28 -2.92 9.22
N PHE A 30 -2.39 -2.46 8.35
CA PHE A 30 -1.52 -3.32 7.54
C PHE A 30 -0.08 -3.38 8.05
N THR A 31 0.47 -2.24 8.48
CA THR A 31 1.84 -2.12 8.98
C THR A 31 1.88 -2.15 10.51
N GLY A 32 0.74 -2.02 11.19
CA GLY A 32 0.67 -1.89 12.65
C GLY A 32 1.05 -0.50 13.16
N ASN A 33 1.59 0.35 12.29
CA ASN A 33 2.11 1.66 12.65
C ASN A 33 1.37 2.75 11.87
N SER A 34 0.50 3.48 12.57
CA SER A 34 -0.21 4.63 12.01
C SER A 34 0.70 5.78 11.64
N ASP A 35 1.93 5.89 12.16
CA ASP A 35 2.84 7.03 11.96
C ASP A 35 3.58 6.97 10.62
N ASN A 36 3.79 5.76 10.08
CA ASN A 36 4.41 5.54 8.76
C ASN A 36 3.45 5.78 7.58
N TRP A 37 2.27 6.35 7.83
CA TRP A 37 1.30 6.70 6.80
C TRP A 37 1.83 7.72 5.80
N ARG A 38 2.73 8.60 6.23
CA ARG A 38 3.35 9.63 5.39
C ARG A 38 4.32 9.01 4.39
N GLU A 39 5.22 8.15 4.86
CA GLU A 39 6.10 7.34 4.01
C GLU A 39 5.30 6.44 3.07
N LEU A 40 4.20 5.83 3.56
CA LEU A 40 3.34 4.99 2.73
C LEU A 40 2.68 5.81 1.61
N ALA A 41 2.16 6.98 1.95
CA ALA A 41 1.56 7.91 0.99
C ALA A 41 2.60 8.33 -0.07
N GLU A 42 3.78 8.75 0.36
CA GLU A 42 4.87 9.16 -0.53
C GLU A 42 5.36 8.01 -1.43
N LYS A 43 5.49 6.79 -0.90
CA LYS A 43 5.78 5.56 -1.66
C LYS A 43 4.73 5.30 -2.76
N ASN A 44 3.50 5.75 -2.54
CA ASN A 44 2.40 5.63 -3.48
C ASN A 44 2.17 6.90 -4.33
N GLY A 45 3.04 7.91 -4.22
CA GLY A 45 2.96 9.16 -5.00
C GLY A 45 2.03 10.23 -4.44
N PHE A 46 1.50 10.05 -3.23
CA PHE A 46 0.66 11.02 -2.54
C PHE A 46 1.55 12.03 -1.81
N LYS A 47 1.99 13.08 -2.51
CA LYS A 47 2.77 14.18 -1.94
C LYS A 47 1.83 15.32 -1.51
N GLY A 48 1.52 15.38 -0.22
CA GLY A 48 0.76 16.49 0.39
C GLY A 48 -0.76 16.45 0.18
N ASN A 49 -1.26 15.73 -0.82
CA ASN A 49 -2.69 15.47 -0.98
C ASN A 49 -3.00 14.02 -0.59
N PHE A 50 -3.44 13.82 0.65
CA PHE A 50 -3.76 12.50 1.20
C PHE A 50 -5.22 12.09 0.95
N ASN A 51 -5.86 12.74 -0.02
CA ASN A 51 -7.26 12.50 -0.34
C ASN A 51 -7.39 11.16 -1.06
N LEU A 52 -7.66 10.13 -0.26
CA LEU A 52 -7.69 8.76 -0.69
C LEU A 52 -9.05 8.46 -1.30
N LYS A 53 -9.09 8.25 -2.62
CA LYS A 53 -10.34 7.92 -3.31
C LYS A 53 -10.67 6.44 -3.08
N PRO A 54 -11.93 6.09 -2.80
CA PRO A 54 -12.32 4.68 -2.75
C PRO A 54 -12.01 3.99 -4.09
N GLY A 55 -11.46 2.78 -4.02
CA GLY A 55 -10.97 2.06 -5.19
C GLY A 55 -9.50 2.35 -5.55
N THR A 56 -8.82 3.24 -4.81
CA THR A 56 -7.39 3.48 -5.01
C THR A 56 -6.61 2.25 -4.54
N VAL A 57 -5.74 1.74 -5.42
CA VAL A 57 -4.80 0.67 -5.09
C VAL A 57 -3.52 1.28 -4.57
N ILE A 58 -3.20 0.97 -3.32
CA ILE A 58 -1.96 1.38 -2.67
C ILE A 58 -1.10 0.17 -2.37
N LYS A 59 0.21 0.34 -2.54
CA LYS A 59 1.25 -0.61 -2.17
C LYS A 59 1.54 -0.45 -0.69
N LEU A 60 1.36 -1.53 0.06
CA LEU A 60 1.73 -1.66 1.47
C LEU A 60 3.25 -1.78 1.65
#